data_AF-A0A2G6GTX2-F1
#
_entry.id   AF-A0A2G6GTX2-F1
#
_cell.length_a   1.000
_cell.length_b   1.000
_cell.length_c   1.000
_cell.angle_alpha   90.00
_cell.angle_beta   90.00
_cell.angle_gamma   90.00
#
_symmetry.space_group_name_H-M   'P 1'
#
loop_
_entity.id
_entity.type
_entity.pdbx_description
1 polymer ?
#
loop_
_entity_poly.entity_id
_entity_poly.type
_entity_poly.pdbx_seq_one_letter_code
_entity_poly.pdbx_strand_id
1 'polypeptide(L)'
;MQAMVAGGFKPTMTHRPGWELRIENAVVRCSKSELGAIAQMSTITLADCGVVAPEGAKVGTLAGKEFIVDASGTAIVKEAVTIAPAEITALSLSPERIEVMERRKAVLKVSWKPAEAKPLLLWGGASGWEDIVFFKAGKHPYVRGRKAGETTITVRVENW
;
A
#
# COMPACT_ATOMS: atom_id res chain seq x y z
N MET A 1 8.00 19.50 68.35
CA MET A 1 9.28 19.13 67.72
C MET A 1 8.94 18.16 66.59
N GLN A 2 8.83 18.67 65.36
CA GLN A 2 8.48 17.90 64.17
C GLN A 2 9.77 17.51 63.44
N ALA A 3 9.91 16.22 63.11
CA ALA A 3 10.89 15.75 62.15
C ALA A 3 10.14 15.22 60.93
N MET A 4 10.31 15.92 59.81
CA MET A 4 9.83 15.59 58.47
C MET A 4 10.99 14.90 57.75
N VAL A 5 10.82 13.66 57.29
CA VAL A 5 11.76 13.04 56.34
C VAL A 5 11.11 13.10 54.96
N ALA A 6 11.61 14.03 54.15
CA ALA A 6 11.26 14.14 52.74
C ALA A 6 12.01 13.03 51.96
N GLY A 7 11.37 11.88 51.80
CA GLY A 7 11.79 10.89 50.81
C GLY A 7 11.45 11.40 49.42
N GLY A 8 12.44 11.98 48.73
CA GLY A 8 12.31 12.42 47.35
C GLY A 8 12.14 11.24 46.39
N PHE A 9 10.89 10.84 46.15
CA PHE A 9 10.56 10.01 45.00
C PHE A 9 10.56 10.92 43.76
N LYS A 10 11.63 10.86 42.96
CA LYS A 10 11.64 11.35 41.58
C LYS A 10 11.23 10.18 40.68
N PRO A 11 9.97 10.06 40.23
CA PRO A 11 9.70 9.17 39.12
C PRO A 11 10.32 9.80 37.88
N THR A 12 11.50 9.32 37.50
CA THR A 12 11.96 9.48 36.12
C THR A 12 11.12 8.55 35.26
N MET A 13 9.94 9.03 34.86
CA MET A 13 9.16 8.38 33.80
C MET A 13 9.62 8.96 32.46
N THR A 14 10.61 8.33 31.84
CA THR A 14 10.95 8.57 30.43
C THR A 14 10.91 7.27 29.65
N HIS A 15 9.76 6.60 29.67
CA HIS A 15 9.35 5.80 28.52
C HIS A 15 8.13 6.50 27.92
N ARG A 16 8.36 7.53 27.08
CA ARG A 16 7.32 7.89 26.13
C ARG A 16 7.20 6.68 25.20
N PRO A 17 6.05 6.01 25.10
CA PRO A 17 5.88 5.01 24.06
C PRO A 17 6.22 5.70 22.73
N GLY A 18 7.18 5.16 22.01
CA GLY A 18 7.58 5.72 20.72
C GLY A 18 6.35 5.86 19.84
N TRP A 19 6.19 7.00 19.17
CA TRP A 19 5.09 7.19 18.23
C TRP A 19 5.47 6.53 16.90
N GLU A 20 4.69 5.53 16.51
CA GLU A 20 4.75 4.88 15.20
C GLU A 20 3.79 5.56 14.23
N LEU A 21 4.26 5.82 13.01
CA LEU A 21 3.44 6.20 11.87
C LEU A 21 3.36 5.01 10.93
N ARG A 22 2.15 4.53 10.66
CA ARG A 22 1.91 3.45 9.71
C ARG A 22 0.99 3.95 8.60
N ILE A 23 1.47 3.87 7.37
CA ILE A 23 0.73 4.26 6.15
C ILE A 23 0.57 3.00 5.31
N GLU A 24 -0.66 2.65 4.97
CA GLU A 24 -0.98 1.44 4.21
C GLU A 24 -1.73 1.79 2.92
N ASN A 25 -1.15 1.46 1.76
CA ASN A 25 -1.76 1.61 0.44
C ASN A 25 -2.51 2.95 0.26
N ALA A 26 -1.90 4.05 0.71
CA ALA A 26 -2.53 5.36 0.77
C ALA A 26 -1.69 6.41 0.05
N VAL A 27 -2.38 7.41 -0.50
CA VAL A 27 -1.75 8.63 -1.01
C VAL A 27 -1.72 9.67 0.10
N VAL A 28 -0.52 10.08 0.49
CA VAL A 28 -0.29 11.14 1.48
C VAL A 28 0.52 12.24 0.83
N ARG A 29 -0.01 13.46 0.87
CA ARG A 29 0.67 14.66 0.38
C ARG A 29 0.98 15.55 1.56
N CYS A 30 2.27 15.75 1.83
CA CYS A 30 2.76 16.60 2.90
C CYS A 30 3.37 17.87 2.30
N SER A 31 2.97 19.02 2.83
CA SER A 31 3.58 20.30 2.50
C SER A 31 5.02 20.39 3.02
N LYS A 32 5.81 21.32 2.46
CA LYS A 32 7.15 21.63 2.93
C LYS A 32 7.16 22.02 4.42
N SER A 33 8.24 21.67 5.12
CA SER A 33 8.42 21.92 6.55
C SER A 33 9.90 22.03 6.88
N GLU A 34 10.26 23.01 7.72
CA GLU A 34 11.65 23.21 8.18
C GLU A 34 12.19 22.05 9.03
N LEU A 35 11.30 21.28 9.66
CA LEU A 35 11.63 20.11 10.45
C LEU A 35 11.60 18.81 9.63
N GLY A 36 11.17 18.88 8.37
CA GLY A 36 10.82 17.74 7.54
C GLY A 36 9.30 17.52 7.49
N ALA A 37 8.81 17.05 6.34
CA ALA A 37 7.39 16.84 6.06
C ALA A 37 6.76 15.73 6.93
N ILE A 38 7.53 14.66 7.19
CA ILE A 38 7.23 13.61 8.17
C ILE A 38 8.52 13.42 8.98
N ALA A 39 8.48 13.72 10.27
CA ALA A 39 9.69 13.92 11.06
C ALA A 39 9.56 13.42 12.50
N GLN A 40 10.70 13.02 13.07
CA GLN A 40 10.86 12.67 14.48
C GLN A 40 9.99 11.51 14.97
N MET A 41 9.63 10.58 14.08
CA MET A 41 8.90 9.38 14.46
C MET A 41 9.85 8.36 15.07
N SER A 42 9.32 7.50 15.95
CA SER A 42 10.10 6.34 16.43
C SER A 42 10.21 5.27 15.35
N THR A 43 9.14 5.12 14.56
CA THR A 43 9.08 4.21 13.42
C THR A 43 8.11 4.76 12.37
N ILE A 44 8.45 4.62 11.09
CA ILE A 44 7.65 4.92 9.92
C ILE A 44 7.55 3.64 9.11
N THR A 45 6.37 3.03 9.15
CA THR A 45 6.04 1.84 8.37
C THR A 45 5.26 2.25 7.12
N LEU A 46 5.86 2.09 5.94
CA LEU A 46 5.16 2.22 4.67
C LEU A 46 4.82 0.82 4.15
N ALA A 47 3.54 0.44 4.21
CA ALA A 47 3.06 -0.84 3.72
C ALA A 47 2.32 -0.62 2.41
N ASP A 48 2.75 -1.30 1.34
CA ASP A 48 2.12 -1.22 0.02
C ASP A 48 2.09 0.20 -0.57
N CYS A 49 3.01 1.05 -0.10
CA CYS A 49 3.28 2.39 -0.61
C CYS A 49 4.74 2.76 -0.35
N GLY A 50 5.19 3.84 -1.00
CA GLY A 50 6.53 4.37 -0.85
C GLY A 50 6.56 5.87 -1.09
N VAL A 51 7.69 6.50 -0.78
CA VAL A 51 7.91 7.90 -1.14
C VAL A 51 8.11 7.96 -2.65
N VAL A 52 7.23 8.66 -3.35
CA VAL A 52 7.27 8.83 -4.81
C VAL A 52 7.76 10.22 -5.21
N ALA A 53 7.69 11.18 -4.29
CA ALA A 53 8.28 12.50 -4.48
C ALA A 53 8.79 13.04 -3.13
N PRO A 54 9.96 13.70 -3.08
CA PRO A 54 10.90 13.89 -4.19
C PRO A 54 11.60 12.57 -4.60
N GLU A 55 12.15 12.53 -5.81
CA GLU A 55 12.76 11.31 -6.35
C GLU A 55 13.92 10.83 -5.46
N GLY A 56 13.95 9.52 -5.19
CA GLY A 56 14.98 8.88 -4.37
C GLY A 56 14.84 9.12 -2.87
N ALA A 57 13.92 9.98 -2.41
CA ALA A 57 13.65 10.10 -0.99
C ALA A 57 13.12 8.80 -0.39
N LYS A 58 13.44 8.56 0.87
CA LYS A 58 13.15 7.30 1.56
C LYS A 58 13.02 7.51 3.05
N VAL A 59 12.50 6.51 3.75
CA VAL A 59 12.59 6.47 5.21
C VAL A 59 14.05 6.24 5.60
N GLY A 60 14.57 7.06 6.52
CA GLY A 60 15.91 6.93 7.05
C GLY A 60 15.97 7.32 8.52
N THR A 61 16.98 6.80 9.21
CA THR A 61 17.16 7.00 10.65
C THR A 61 18.28 8.00 10.91
N LEU A 62 17.97 9.10 11.60
CA LEU A 62 18.93 10.11 12.03
C LEU A 62 18.80 10.30 13.55
N ALA A 63 19.91 10.18 14.28
CA ALA A 63 19.96 10.31 15.74
C ALA A 63 18.90 9.45 16.48
N GLY A 64 18.65 8.24 15.99
CA GLY A 64 17.69 7.29 16.60
C GLY A 64 16.21 7.61 16.35
N LYS A 65 15.90 8.51 15.41
CA LYS A 65 14.53 8.80 14.96
C LYS A 65 14.43 8.63 13.46
N GLU A 66 13.23 8.30 12.97
CA GLU A 66 12.96 8.15 11.55
C GLU A 66 12.37 9.43 10.94
N PHE A 67 12.83 9.70 9.72
CA PHE A 67 12.47 10.85 8.88
C PHE A 67 12.34 10.39 7.44
N ILE A 68 11.73 11.25 6.62
CA ILE A 68 11.97 11.20 5.18
C ILE A 68 13.29 11.92 4.88
N VAL A 69 14.24 11.15 4.37
CA VAL A 69 15.59 11.60 4.01
C VAL A 69 15.76 11.59 2.50
N ASP A 70 16.75 12.34 2.03
CA ASP A 70 17.14 12.37 0.63
C ASP A 70 17.67 11.02 0.13
N ALA A 71 17.96 10.93 -1.17
CA ALA A 71 18.50 9.71 -1.77
C ALA A 71 19.79 9.22 -1.09
N SER A 72 20.63 10.16 -0.65
CA SER A 72 21.87 9.85 0.08
C SER A 72 21.62 9.25 1.47
N GLY A 73 20.46 9.57 2.08
CA GLY A 73 20.11 9.19 3.43
C GLY A 73 20.79 10.05 4.50
N THR A 74 21.39 11.18 4.12
CA THR A 74 22.18 12.03 5.02
C THR A 74 21.45 13.30 5.44
N ALA A 75 20.50 13.77 4.62
CA ALA A 75 19.76 15.01 4.88
C ALA A 75 18.26 14.76 4.97
N ILE A 76 17.58 15.50 5.85
CA ILE A 76 16.12 15.49 5.97
C ILE A 76 15.52 16.24 4.78
N VAL A 77 14.51 15.64 4.15
CA VAL A 77 13.75 16.28 3.07
C VAL A 77 12.82 17.34 3.66
N LYS A 78 13.08 18.61 3.33
CA LYS A 78 12.30 19.76 3.78
C LYS A 78 11.22 20.23 2.80
N GLU A 79 11.31 19.77 1.56
CA GLU A 79 10.34 20.08 0.51
C GLU A 79 9.06 19.24 0.65
N ALA A 80 8.13 19.42 -0.30
CA ALA A 80 6.90 18.66 -0.30
C ALA A 80 7.18 17.18 -0.55
N VAL A 81 6.54 16.31 0.23
CA VAL A 81 6.68 14.86 0.14
C VAL A 81 5.36 14.26 -0.31
N THR A 82 5.42 13.35 -1.28
CA THR A 82 4.28 12.51 -1.66
C THR A 82 4.64 11.06 -1.41
N ILE A 83 3.78 10.39 -0.64
CA ILE A 83 3.78 8.93 -0.48
C ILE A 83 2.60 8.42 -1.28
N ALA A 84 2.81 7.37 -2.07
CA ALA A 84 1.74 6.74 -2.85
C ALA A 84 2.03 5.25 -3.03
N PRO A 85 1.00 4.44 -3.34
CA PRO A 85 1.19 3.10 -3.87
C PRO A 85 2.06 3.11 -5.13
N ALA A 86 2.77 2.02 -5.39
CA ALA A 86 3.51 1.87 -6.62
C ALA A 86 2.56 1.88 -7.83
N GLU A 87 2.87 2.71 -8.82
CA GLU A 87 2.06 2.81 -10.04
C GLU A 87 2.16 1.52 -10.86
N ILE A 88 1.01 0.98 -11.29
CA ILE A 88 0.99 -0.15 -12.20
C ILE A 88 1.13 0.35 -13.63
N THR A 89 2.20 -0.09 -14.29
CA THR A 89 2.54 0.28 -15.67
C THR A 89 2.15 -0.78 -16.69
N ALA A 90 1.90 -2.01 -16.25
CA ALA A 90 1.42 -3.09 -17.10
C ALA A 90 0.47 -4.02 -16.33
N LEU A 91 -0.60 -4.47 -16.98
CA LEU A 91 -1.56 -5.45 -16.48
C LEU A 91 -1.81 -6.50 -17.57
N SER A 92 -1.79 -7.78 -17.20
CA SER A 92 -2.05 -8.88 -18.12
C SER A 92 -2.97 -9.91 -17.48
N LEU A 93 -3.93 -10.41 -18.27
CA LEU A 93 -4.85 -11.47 -17.94
C LEU A 93 -4.68 -12.60 -18.95
N SER A 94 -4.46 -13.83 -18.47
CA SER A 94 -4.21 -14.99 -19.32
C SER A 94 -5.07 -16.20 -18.89
N PRO A 95 -5.63 -16.95 -19.83
CA PRO A 95 -5.68 -16.66 -21.27
C PRO A 95 -6.64 -15.50 -21.60
N GLU A 96 -6.43 -14.83 -22.73
CA GLU A 96 -7.28 -13.72 -23.19
C GLU A 96 -8.65 -14.20 -23.70
N ARG A 97 -8.70 -15.41 -24.27
CA ARG A 97 -9.92 -16.09 -24.68
C ARG A 97 -9.91 -17.51 -24.13
N ILE A 98 -11.05 -17.94 -23.62
CA ILE A 98 -11.21 -19.29 -23.09
C ILE A 98 -12.61 -19.82 -23.32
N GLU A 99 -12.67 -21.11 -23.69
CA GLU A 99 -13.91 -21.86 -23.75
C GLU A 99 -14.06 -22.68 -22.47
N VAL A 100 -15.21 -22.56 -21.82
CA VAL A 100 -15.48 -23.23 -20.54
C VAL A 100 -16.81 -23.96 -20.64
N MET A 101 -16.76 -25.28 -20.49
CA MET A 101 -17.97 -26.10 -20.44
C MET A 101 -18.80 -25.78 -19.20
N GLU A 102 -20.11 -26.04 -19.27
CA GLU A 102 -21.01 -25.85 -18.13
C GLU A 102 -20.50 -26.60 -16.89
N ARG A 103 -20.56 -25.93 -15.73
CA ARG A 103 -20.12 -26.44 -14.42
C ARG A 103 -18.61 -26.72 -14.30
N ARG A 104 -17.83 -26.56 -15.37
CA ARG A 104 -16.36 -26.67 -15.35
C ARG A 104 -15.71 -25.35 -15.02
N LYS A 105 -14.58 -25.42 -14.33
CA LYS A 105 -13.78 -24.25 -13.95
C LYS A 105 -12.61 -24.10 -14.91
N ALA A 106 -12.24 -22.86 -15.18
CA ALA A 106 -10.97 -22.52 -15.75
C ALA A 106 -10.30 -21.40 -14.96
N VAL A 107 -9.03 -21.61 -14.63
CA VAL A 107 -8.24 -20.67 -13.84
C VAL A 107 -7.66 -19.61 -14.76
N LEU A 108 -7.77 -18.36 -14.33
CA LEU A 108 -7.13 -17.23 -14.97
C LEU A 108 -5.86 -16.86 -14.21
N LYS A 109 -4.87 -16.36 -14.92
CA LYS A 109 -3.65 -15.78 -14.36
C LYS A 109 -3.71 -14.27 -14.58
N VAL A 110 -3.59 -13.52 -13.50
CA VAL A 110 -3.45 -12.06 -13.54
C VAL A 110 -2.05 -11.70 -13.07
N SER A 111 -1.39 -10.79 -13.78
CA SER A 111 -0.05 -10.30 -13.42
C SER A 111 0.07 -8.82 -13.78
N TRP A 112 0.93 -8.10 -13.06
CA TRP A 112 1.16 -6.68 -13.26
C TRP A 112 2.63 -6.31 -13.05
N LYS A 113 3.00 -5.09 -13.46
CA LYS A 113 4.32 -4.51 -13.20
C LYS A 113 4.20 -3.16 -12.48
N PRO A 114 5.03 -2.88 -11.46
CA PRO A 114 6.03 -3.79 -10.86
C PRO A 114 5.36 -4.94 -10.08
N ALA A 115 6.00 -6.11 -10.03
CA ALA A 115 5.37 -7.33 -9.49
C ALA A 115 5.15 -7.27 -7.96
N GLU A 116 5.90 -6.41 -7.30
CA GLU A 116 5.89 -6.17 -5.86
C GLU A 116 4.73 -5.26 -5.44
N ALA A 117 4.15 -4.50 -6.39
CA ALA A 117 3.00 -3.66 -6.11
C ALA A 117 1.79 -4.50 -5.70
N LYS A 118 0.92 -3.92 -4.86
CA LYS A 118 -0.35 -4.52 -4.47
C LYS A 118 -1.52 -3.66 -4.95
N PRO A 119 -1.84 -3.70 -6.26
CA PRO A 119 -2.88 -2.85 -6.81
C PRO A 119 -4.27 -3.28 -6.34
N LEU A 120 -5.17 -2.30 -6.30
CA LEU A 120 -6.59 -2.57 -6.22
C LEU A 120 -7.08 -3.02 -7.61
N LEU A 121 -7.42 -4.30 -7.75
CA LEU A 121 -7.99 -4.86 -8.97
C LEU A 121 -9.50 -4.67 -8.98
N LEU A 122 -9.99 -3.94 -9.98
CA LEU A 122 -11.41 -3.78 -10.24
C LEU A 122 -11.82 -4.77 -11.34
N TRP A 123 -12.70 -5.69 -10.98
CA TRP A 123 -13.23 -6.71 -11.88
C TRP A 123 -14.63 -6.33 -12.34
N GLY A 124 -14.95 -6.64 -13.60
CA GLY A 124 -16.27 -6.43 -14.17
C GLY A 124 -16.55 -7.39 -15.31
N GLY A 125 -17.69 -7.21 -15.96
CA GLY A 125 -18.06 -7.96 -17.15
C GLY A 125 -19.12 -7.24 -17.97
N ALA A 126 -19.34 -7.74 -19.19
CA ALA A 126 -20.42 -7.25 -20.06
C ALA A 126 -21.79 -7.54 -19.42
N SER A 127 -22.80 -6.68 -19.64
CA SER A 127 -24.15 -6.88 -19.08
C SER A 127 -24.67 -8.32 -19.29
N GLY A 128 -25.14 -8.96 -18.22
CA GLY A 128 -25.64 -10.33 -18.23
C GLY A 128 -24.56 -11.43 -18.20
N TRP A 129 -23.28 -11.08 -17.96
CA TRP A 129 -22.21 -12.06 -17.85
C TRP A 129 -22.46 -13.09 -16.73
N GLU A 130 -23.15 -12.69 -15.66
CA GLU A 130 -23.45 -13.52 -14.49
C GLU A 130 -24.37 -14.72 -14.81
N ASP A 131 -25.15 -14.62 -15.88
CA ASP A 131 -26.03 -15.70 -16.37
C ASP A 131 -25.22 -16.76 -17.14
N ILE A 132 -24.13 -16.34 -17.80
CA ILE A 132 -23.30 -17.18 -18.66
C ILE A 132 -22.18 -17.82 -17.85
N VAL A 133 -21.52 -17.06 -16.96
CA VAL A 133 -20.41 -17.54 -16.14
C VAL A 133 -20.54 -17.10 -14.69
N PHE A 134 -20.04 -17.94 -13.77
CA PHE A 134 -19.66 -17.50 -12.44
C PHE A 134 -18.19 -17.10 -12.47
N PHE A 135 -17.87 -15.93 -11.93
CA PHE A 135 -16.50 -15.44 -11.83
C PHE A 135 -16.10 -15.26 -10.37
N LYS A 136 -14.91 -15.74 -10.01
CA LYS A 136 -14.27 -15.44 -8.73
C LYS A 136 -13.10 -14.49 -8.98
N ALA A 137 -13.21 -13.28 -8.43
CA ALA A 137 -12.16 -12.27 -8.43
C ALA A 137 -11.02 -12.60 -7.43
N GLY A 138 -9.90 -11.89 -7.57
CA GLY A 138 -8.77 -11.91 -6.62
C GLY A 138 -7.46 -12.42 -7.22
N LYS A 139 -6.52 -12.81 -6.35
CA LYS A 139 -5.16 -13.26 -6.73
C LYS A 139 -5.13 -14.58 -7.51
N HIS A 140 -6.14 -15.42 -7.31
CA HIS A 140 -6.31 -16.69 -8.02
C HIS A 140 -7.68 -16.71 -8.70
N PRO A 141 -7.88 -15.86 -9.73
CA PRO A 141 -9.16 -15.70 -10.36
C PRO A 141 -9.54 -16.94 -11.16
N TYR A 142 -10.83 -17.26 -11.22
CA TYR A 142 -11.33 -18.32 -12.10
C TYR A 142 -12.72 -18.01 -12.61
N VAL A 143 -13.03 -18.56 -13.79
CA VAL A 143 -14.36 -18.57 -14.39
C VAL A 143 -14.94 -19.98 -14.32
N ARG A 144 -16.26 -20.09 -14.18
CA ARG A 144 -17.00 -21.35 -14.25
C ARG A 144 -18.22 -21.18 -15.14
N GLY A 145 -18.37 -22.01 -16.17
CA GLY A 145 -19.53 -21.97 -17.07
C GLY A 145 -20.84 -22.23 -16.33
N ARG A 146 -21.89 -21.46 -16.63
CA ARG A 146 -23.26 -21.62 -16.11
C ARG A 146 -24.26 -21.93 -17.21
N LYS A 147 -24.14 -21.23 -18.34
CA LYS A 147 -25.05 -21.35 -19.48
C LYS A 147 -24.26 -21.13 -20.77
N ALA A 148 -24.71 -21.74 -21.86
CA ALA A 148 -24.14 -21.48 -23.18
C ALA A 148 -24.31 -20.00 -23.57
N GLY A 149 -23.24 -19.39 -24.06
CA GLY A 149 -23.18 -17.99 -24.46
C GLY A 149 -21.74 -17.49 -24.53
N GLU A 150 -21.56 -16.28 -25.06
CA GLU A 150 -20.27 -15.59 -25.09
C GLU A 150 -20.37 -14.34 -24.21
N THR A 151 -19.32 -14.08 -23.43
CA THR A 151 -19.25 -12.90 -22.57
C THR A 151 -17.80 -12.48 -22.35
N THR A 152 -17.61 -11.26 -21.87
CA THR A 152 -16.30 -10.68 -21.59
C THR A 152 -16.21 -10.35 -20.11
N ILE A 153 -15.14 -10.81 -19.47
CA ILE A 153 -14.73 -10.37 -18.13
C ILE A 153 -13.60 -9.38 -18.29
N THR A 154 -13.67 -8.26 -17.58
CA THR A 154 -12.66 -7.21 -17.61
C THR A 154 -11.97 -7.12 -16.26
N VAL A 155 -10.68 -6.79 -16.28
CA VAL A 155 -9.90 -6.41 -15.12
C VAL A 155 -9.20 -5.10 -15.42
N ARG A 156 -9.25 -4.17 -14.48
CA ARG A 156 -8.52 -2.90 -14.54
C ARG A 156 -7.88 -2.61 -13.20
N VAL A 157 -6.84 -1.80 -13.22
CA VAL A 157 -6.20 -1.27 -12.03
C VAL A 157 -6.61 0.19 -11.87
N GLU A 158 -6.88 0.60 -10.64
CA GLU A 158 -6.97 2.00 -10.26
C GLU A 158 -5.60 2.45 -9.76
N ASN A 159 -4.91 3.26 -10.56
CA ASN A 159 -3.76 4.05 -10.12
C ASN A 159 -4.30 5.35 -9.49
N TRP A 160 -3.59 5.90 -8.51
CA TRP A 160 -4.03 7.05 -7.70
C TRP A 160 -3.26 8.32 -8.04
#